data_AF-A0A355BCT4-F1
#
_entry.id   AF-A0A355BCT4-F1
#
_cell.length_a   1.000
_cell.length_b   1.000
_cell.length_c   1.000
_cell.angle_alpha   90.00
_cell.angle_beta   90.00
_cell.angle_gamma   90.00
#
_symmetry.space_group_name_H-M   'P 1'
#
loop_
_entity.id
_entity.type
_entity.pdbx_description
1 polymer ?
#
loop_
_entity_poly.entity_id
_entity_poly.type
_entity_poly.pdbx_seq_one_letter_code
_entity_poly.pdbx_strand_id
1 'polypeptide(L)' 'MNIFIIGTGLIGGSMALDLKLQYKNAVVFGIDVSESHLDTALKLEIIDKKATINEL' A
#
# COMPACT_ATOMS: atom_id res chain seq x y z
N MET A 1 -11.01 6.93 -3.73
CA MET A 1 -10.26 6.53 -4.94
C MET A 1 -9.43 5.31 -4.59
N ASN A 2 -9.08 4.45 -5.55
CA ASN A 2 -8.18 3.33 -5.28
C ASN A 2 -6.78 3.71 -5.72
N ILE A 3 -5.80 3.49 -4.85
CA ILE A 3 -4.37 3.76 -5.12
C ILE A 3 -3.64 2.42 -5.00
N PHE A 4 -2.89 2.04 -6.03
CA PHE A 4 -2.07 0.84 -6.01
C PHE A 4 -0.60 1.21 -5.87
N ILE A 5 0.08 0.63 -4.87
CA ILE A 5 1.50 0.84 -4.59
C ILE A 5 2.23 -0.47 -4.89
N ILE A 6 3.06 -0.46 -5.93
CA ILE A 6 3.91 -1.59 -6.31
C ILE A 6 5.28 -1.40 -5.64
N GLY A 7 5.59 -2.27 -4.69
CA GLY A 7 6.72 -2.18 -3.76
C GLY A 7 6.34 -1.41 -2.50
N THR A 8 6.11 -2.10 -1.39
CA THR A 8 5.68 -1.52 -0.09
C THR A 8 6.83 -1.42 0.92
N GLY A 9 8.08 -1.41 0.43
CA GLY A 9 9.28 -1.14 1.23
C GLY A 9 9.39 0.33 1.67
N LEU A 10 10.59 0.81 1.98
CA LEU A 10 10.80 2.16 2.53
C LEU A 10 10.15 3.27 1.70
N ILE A 11 10.45 3.35 0.39
CA ILE A 11 9.97 4.43 -0.48
C ILE A 11 8.46 4.34 -0.71
N GLY A 12 7.96 3.18 -1.14
CA GLY A 12 6.54 3.01 -1.41
C GLY A 12 5.67 3.13 -0.15
N GLY A 13 6.18 2.68 1.00
CA GLY A 13 5.51 2.85 2.28
C GLY A 13 5.42 4.31 2.71
N SER A 14 6.50 5.09 2.61
CA SER A 14 6.45 6.54 2.87
C SER A 14 5.47 7.25 1.94
N MET A 15 5.48 6.92 0.65
CA MET A 15 4.55 7.50 -0.33
C MET A 15 3.09 7.15 -0.01
N ALA A 16 2.81 5.90 0.40
CA ALA A 16 1.47 5.47 0.79
C ALA A 16 0.92 6.30 1.95
N LEU A 17 1.74 6.57 2.97
CA LEU A 17 1.36 7.40 4.12
C LEU A 17 1.04 8.83 3.69
N ASP A 18 1.90 9.45 2.86
CA ASP A 18 1.66 10.81 2.35
C ASP A 18 0.38 10.87 1.53
N LEU A 19 0.10 9.87 0.70
CA LEU A 19 -1.13 9.78 -0.09
C LEU A 19 -2.37 9.63 0.80
N LYS A 20 -2.31 8.84 1.88
CA LYS A 20 -3.41 8.76 2.86
C LYS A 20 -3.63 10.07 3.60
N LEU A 21 -2.56 10.86 3.81
CA LEU A 21 -2.67 12.19 4.41
C LEU A 21 -3.37 13.18 3.47
N GLN A 22 -3.03 13.18 2.18
CA GLN A 22 -3.64 14.07 1.18
C GLN A 22 -5.04 13.64 0.76
N TYR A 23 -5.30 12.33 0.68
CA TYR A 23 -6.54 11.76 0.16
C TYR A 23 -7.22 10.89 1.22
N LYS A 24 -7.93 11.53 2.16
CA LYS A 24 -8.56 10.88 3.33
C LYS A 24 -9.53 9.73 3.00
N ASN A 25 -10.09 9.72 1.79
CA ASN A 25 -11.03 8.68 1.32
C ASN A 25 -10.41 7.76 0.26
N ALA A 26 -9.08 7.74 0.15
CA ALA A 26 -8.38 6.77 -0.68
C ALA A 26 -8.31 5.42 0.02
N VAL A 27 -8.41 4.34 -0.76
CA VAL A 27 -8.08 2.99 -0.31
C VAL A 27 -6.76 2.62 -0.98
N VAL A 28 -5.74 2.35 -0.16
CA VAL A 28 -4.40 2.00 -0.62
C VAL A 28 -4.25 0.49 -0.67
N PHE A 29 -3.96 -0.02 -1.86
CA PHE A 29 -3.67 -1.41 -2.14
C PHE A 29 -2.16 -1.59 -2.30
N GLY A 30 -1.57 -2.50 -1.52
CA GLY A 30 -0.15 -2.86 -1.64
C GLY A 30 0.05 -4.09 -2.52
N ILE A 31 1.01 -4.01 -3.43
CA ILE A 31 1.51 -5.12 -4.25
C ILE A 31 3.00 -5.22 -4.01
N ASP A 32 3.49 -6.36 -3.53
CA ASP A 32 4.92 -6.60 -3.32
C ASP A 32 5.23 -8.06 -3.63
N VAL A 33 6.47 -8.34 -4.02
CA VAL A 33 6.94 -9.72 -4.22
C VAL A 33 7.14 -10.45 -2.90
N SER A 34 7.33 -9.69 -1.81
CA SER A 34 7.51 -10.20 -0.46
C SER A 34 6.21 -10.12 0.34
N GLU A 35 5.63 -11.28 0.63
CA GLU A 35 4.43 -11.38 1.46
C GLU A 35 4.65 -10.77 2.86
N SER A 36 5.86 -10.89 3.41
CA SER A 36 6.19 -10.33 4.73
C SER A 36 6.23 -8.80 4.73
N HIS A 37 6.57 -8.16 3.60
CA HIS A 37 6.45 -6.71 3.45
C HIS A 37 4.98 -6.29 3.44
N LEU A 38 4.12 -7.02 2.73
CA LEU A 38 2.68 -6.76 2.70
C LEU A 38 2.03 -6.95 4.08
N ASP A 39 2.39 -8.01 4.79
CA ASP A 39 1.93 -8.25 6.17
C ASP A 39 2.32 -7.11 7.10
N THR A 40 3.58 -6.67 7.00
CA THR A 40 4.10 -5.56 7.83
C THR A 40 3.40 -4.26 7.47
N ALA A 41 3.26 -3.95 6.19
CA ALA A 41 2.60 -2.74 5.71
C ALA A 41 1.12 -2.69 6.11
N LEU A 42 0.42 -3.82 6.05
CA LEU A 42 -0.98 -3.94 6.47
C LEU A 42 -1.11 -3.77 8.00
N LYS A 43 -0.24 -4.43 8.78
CA LYS A 43 -0.21 -4.33 10.25
C LYS A 43 0.10 -2.92 10.74
N LEU A 44 0.96 -2.19 10.03
CA LEU A 44 1.33 -0.80 10.33
C LEU A 44 0.35 0.22 9.71
N GLU A 45 -0.74 -0.23 9.09
CA GLU A 45 -1.75 0.60 8.43
C GLU A 45 -1.19 1.52 7.32
N ILE A 46 -0.02 1.16 6.75
CA ILE A 46 0.60 1.83 5.60
C ILE A 46 -0.26 1.58 4.35
N ILE A 47 -0.77 0.36 4.19
CA ILE A 47 -1.75 -0.03 3.16
C ILE A 47 -3.04 -0.49 3.85
N ASP A 48 -4.16 -0.41 3.13
CA ASP A 48 -5.46 -0.84 3.63
C ASP A 48 -5.79 -2.28 3.18
N LYS A 49 -5.28 -2.69 2.02
CA LYS A 49 -5.51 -4.01 1.43
C LYS A 49 -4.26 -4.52 0.71
N LYS A 50 -4.09 -5.83 0.68
CA LYS A 50 -3.16 -6.48 -0.24
C LYS A 50 -3.83 -6.63 -1.61
N ALA A 51 -3.05 -6.57 -2.68
CA ALA A 51 -3.49 -6.83 -4.04
C ALA A 51 -2.38 -7.54 -4.82
N THR A 52 -2.75 -8.02 -6.00
CA THR A 52 -1.85 -8.60 -6.99
C THR A 52 -1.85 -7.76 -8.27
N ILE A 53 -0.87 -7.98 -9.14
CA ILE A 53 -0.77 -7.27 -10.43
C ILE A 53 -2.01 -7.46 -11.32
N ASN A 54 -2.76 -8.55 -11.14
CA ASN A 54 -3.97 -8.88 -11.90
C ASN A 54 -5.19 -8.06 -11.47
N GLU A 55 -5.09 -7.29 -10.39
CA GLU A 55 -6.19 -6.50 -9.80
C GLU A 55 -6.04 -4.99 -10.03
N LEU A 56 -5.05 -4.55 -10.82
CA LEU A 56 -4.94 -3.17 -11.31
C LEU A 56 -6.11 -2.82 -12.25
#